data_AF-A0A3N8QQI5-F1
#
_entry.id   AF-A0A3N8QQI5-F1
#
_cell.length_a   1.000
_cell.length_b   1.000
_cell.length_c   1.000
_cell.angle_alpha   90.00
_cell.angle_beta   90.00
_cell.angle_gamma   90.00
#
_symmetry.space_group_name_H-M   'P 1'
#
loop_
_entity.id
_entity.type
_entity.pdbx_description
1 polymer ?
#
loop_
_entity_poly.entity_id
_entity_poly.type
_entity_poly.pdbx_seq_one_letter_code
_entity_poly.pdbx_strand_id
1 'polypeptide(L)'
;MLAHAETRAASAARSAYYTDNIGLLHKFAKKGFARLDEVGVSVTYEDVFQQMSESLVRCIGTFDASKGWKFSAYFGQSCWNNFNKWAERMIEERTRLGLVSTEALAGDGGDEGDGGDSYEFLSAVDEEEDADTPESLLERRQSRLANIAMLTPNAKRVVALLLHQTPEFMAFFEETCARMVLPPKDITLRMIFRFLSLKKSECDRVRAELERVYGVAL
;
A
#
# COMPACT_ATOMS: atom_id res chain seq x y z
N MET A 1 -25.57 -18.62 38.23
CA MET A 1 -25.11 -19.67 37.29
C MET A 1 -25.60 -19.45 35.86
N LEU A 2 -26.83 -18.98 35.62
CA LEU A 2 -27.36 -18.75 34.25
C LEU A 2 -26.57 -17.73 33.42
N ALA A 3 -26.19 -16.57 33.99
CA ALA A 3 -25.41 -15.54 33.28
C ALA A 3 -24.03 -16.01 32.79
N HIS A 4 -23.36 -16.92 33.52
CA HIS A 4 -22.09 -17.49 33.09
C HIS A 4 -22.24 -18.50 31.95
N ALA A 5 -23.37 -19.19 31.87
CA ALA A 5 -23.66 -20.14 30.78
C ALA A 5 -23.97 -19.39 29.47
N GLU A 6 -24.76 -18.31 29.54
CA GLU A 6 -25.06 -17.45 28.38
C GLU A 6 -23.82 -16.76 27.81
N THR A 7 -22.92 -16.29 28.69
CA THR A 7 -21.66 -15.66 28.29
C THR A 7 -20.74 -16.66 27.56
N ARG A 8 -20.70 -17.92 28.01
CA ARG A 8 -19.93 -18.99 27.36
C ARG A 8 -20.50 -19.38 26.00
N ALA A 9 -21.82 -19.49 25.88
CA ALA A 9 -22.48 -19.81 24.61
C ALA A 9 -22.26 -18.72 23.55
N ALA A 10 -22.37 -17.43 23.94
CA ALA A 10 -22.07 -16.31 23.06
C ALA A 10 -20.59 -16.26 22.64
N SER A 11 -19.67 -16.60 23.55
CA SER A 11 -18.24 -16.70 23.24
C SER A 11 -17.92 -17.83 22.26
N ALA A 12 -18.54 -19.01 22.41
CA ALA A 12 -18.37 -20.13 21.50
C ALA A 12 -18.92 -19.82 20.09
N ALA A 13 -20.10 -19.18 20.01
CA ALA A 13 -20.67 -18.77 18.73
C ALA A 13 -19.79 -17.74 18.00
N ARG A 14 -19.22 -16.76 18.71
CA ARG A 14 -18.25 -15.80 18.15
C ARG A 14 -16.98 -16.48 17.64
N SER A 15 -16.49 -17.50 18.37
CA SER A 15 -15.33 -18.28 17.96
C SER A 15 -15.59 -19.05 16.66
N ALA A 16 -16.75 -19.68 16.50
CA ALA A 16 -17.12 -20.37 15.27
C ALA A 16 -17.20 -19.40 14.08
N TYR A 17 -17.84 -18.25 14.24
CA TYR A 17 -17.88 -17.20 13.22
C TYR A 17 -16.49 -16.70 12.82
N TYR A 18 -15.56 -16.60 13.77
CA TYR A 18 -14.18 -16.23 13.49
C TYR A 18 -13.50 -17.29 12.62
N THR A 19 -13.57 -18.56 13.02
CA THR A 19 -12.98 -19.69 12.28
C THR A 19 -13.54 -19.77 10.85
N ASP A 20 -14.85 -19.59 10.68
CA ASP A 20 -15.51 -19.66 9.37
C ASP A 20 -15.10 -18.53 8.41
N ASN A 21 -14.62 -17.39 8.94
CA ASN A 21 -14.30 -16.21 8.15
C ASN A 21 -12.80 -15.86 8.14
N ILE A 22 -11.95 -16.67 8.77
CA ILE A 22 -10.51 -16.39 8.90
C ILE A 22 -9.80 -16.34 7.53
N GLY A 23 -10.19 -17.20 6.58
CA GLY A 23 -9.63 -17.18 5.23
C GLY A 23 -9.95 -15.89 4.47
N LEU A 24 -11.18 -15.37 4.64
CA LEU A 24 -11.58 -14.08 4.07
C LEU A 24 -10.82 -12.92 4.72
N LEU A 25 -10.63 -12.99 6.03
CA LEU A 25 -9.86 -12.03 6.81
C LEU A 25 -8.40 -11.96 6.34
N HIS A 26 -7.72 -13.12 6.19
CA HIS A 26 -6.36 -13.16 5.63
C HIS A 26 -6.29 -12.57 4.22
N LYS A 27 -7.30 -12.85 3.37
CA LYS A 27 -7.35 -12.29 2.01
C LYS A 27 -7.43 -10.76 2.01
N PHE A 28 -8.21 -10.18 2.92
CA PHE A 28 -8.24 -8.72 3.07
C PHE A 28 -6.95 -8.19 3.68
N ALA A 29 -6.42 -8.83 4.71
CA ALA A 29 -5.19 -8.41 5.37
C ALA A 29 -4.00 -8.37 4.40
N LYS A 30 -3.86 -9.39 3.55
CA LYS A 30 -2.83 -9.42 2.49
C LYS A 30 -2.94 -8.21 1.55
N LYS A 31 -4.15 -7.88 1.10
CA LYS A 31 -4.39 -6.71 0.24
C LYS A 31 -4.12 -5.38 0.95
N GLY A 32 -4.53 -5.28 2.22
CA GLY A 32 -4.29 -4.08 3.03
C GLY A 32 -2.80 -3.86 3.28
N PHE A 33 -2.08 -4.94 3.60
CA PHE A 33 -0.64 -4.92 3.83
C PHE A 33 0.12 -4.49 2.58
N ALA A 34 -0.14 -5.13 1.43
CA ALA A 34 0.47 -4.75 0.15
C ALA A 34 0.27 -3.25 -0.16
N ARG A 35 -0.95 -2.73 0.04
CA ARG A 35 -1.23 -1.30 -0.17
C ARG A 35 -0.42 -0.38 0.74
N LEU A 36 -0.25 -0.74 2.01
CA LEU A 36 0.50 0.09 2.95
C LEU A 36 2.00 0.03 2.68
N ASP A 37 2.51 -1.15 2.32
CA ASP A 37 3.90 -1.37 1.92
C ASP A 37 4.25 -0.60 0.63
N GLU A 38 3.36 -0.56 -0.36
CA GLU A 38 3.53 0.25 -1.58
C GLU A 38 3.69 1.76 -1.30
N VAL A 39 2.96 2.27 -0.31
CA VAL A 39 3.07 3.66 0.17
C VAL A 39 4.26 3.83 1.15
N GLY A 40 4.95 2.72 1.44
CA GLY A 40 6.13 2.62 2.27
C GLY A 40 5.84 2.56 3.76
N VAL A 41 4.57 2.62 4.19
CA VAL A 41 4.19 2.63 5.61
C VAL A 41 4.74 1.38 6.29
N SER A 42 5.56 1.57 7.33
CA SER A 42 6.19 0.46 8.06
C SER A 42 5.21 -0.06 9.10
N VAL A 43 4.44 -1.08 8.72
CA VAL A 43 3.54 -1.84 9.61
C VAL A 43 3.77 -3.32 9.38
N THR A 44 3.59 -4.15 10.39
CA THR A 44 3.69 -5.60 10.22
C THR A 44 2.42 -6.17 9.59
N TYR A 45 2.52 -7.37 9.00
CA TYR A 45 1.34 -8.08 8.51
C TYR A 45 0.36 -8.36 9.67
N GLU A 46 0.91 -8.69 10.83
CA GLU A 46 0.20 -8.96 12.08
C GLU A 46 -0.62 -7.76 12.52
N ASP A 47 -0.08 -6.54 12.45
CA ASP A 47 -0.81 -5.32 12.78
C ASP A 47 -2.01 -5.10 11.85
N VAL A 48 -1.79 -5.29 10.54
CA VAL A 48 -2.86 -5.19 9.54
C VAL A 48 -3.94 -6.25 9.78
N PHE A 49 -3.52 -7.49 10.07
CA PHE A 49 -4.41 -8.59 10.36
C PHE A 49 -5.22 -8.35 11.64
N GLN A 50 -4.60 -7.86 12.70
CA GLN A 50 -5.27 -7.49 13.95
C GLN A 50 -6.27 -6.35 13.74
N GLN A 51 -5.90 -5.32 12.98
CA GLN A 51 -6.78 -4.20 12.68
C GLN A 51 -8.03 -4.64 11.89
N MET A 52 -7.88 -5.61 10.99
CA MET A 52 -9.02 -6.19 10.28
C MET A 52 -9.81 -7.17 11.15
N SER A 53 -9.15 -7.90 12.06
CA SER A 53 -9.80 -8.79 13.04
C SER A 53 -10.74 -8.00 13.95
N GLU A 54 -10.36 -6.80 14.35
CA GLU A 54 -11.20 -5.90 15.12
C GLU A 54 -12.52 -5.59 14.40
N SER A 55 -12.45 -5.37 13.08
CA SER A 55 -13.64 -5.13 12.26
C SER A 55 -14.57 -6.35 12.21
N LEU A 56 -14.00 -7.56 12.18
CA LEU A 56 -14.76 -8.80 12.20
C LEU A 56 -15.53 -8.95 13.52
N VAL A 57 -14.86 -8.72 14.66
CA VAL A 57 -15.49 -8.78 15.99
C VAL A 57 -16.65 -7.79 16.09
N ARG A 58 -16.47 -6.56 15.62
CA ARG A 58 -17.54 -5.55 15.57
C ARG A 58 -18.71 -5.99 14.69
N CYS A 59 -18.42 -6.53 13.50
CA CYS A 59 -19.45 -6.98 12.56
C CYS A 59 -20.28 -8.13 13.10
N ILE A 60 -19.67 -9.10 13.80
CA ILE A 60 -20.41 -10.22 14.40
C ILE A 60 -21.45 -9.70 15.41
N GLY A 61 -21.12 -8.63 16.15
CA GLY A 61 -22.04 -8.04 17.13
C GLY A 61 -23.18 -7.23 16.54
N THR A 62 -23.03 -6.69 15.32
CA THR A 62 -23.98 -5.75 14.71
C THR A 62 -24.66 -6.28 13.46
N PHE A 63 -24.26 -7.46 12.98
CA PHE A 63 -24.83 -8.06 11.78
C PHE A 63 -26.27 -8.52 12.02
N ASP A 64 -27.13 -8.19 11.07
CA ASP A 64 -28.54 -8.55 11.07
C ASP A 64 -28.89 -9.30 9.78
N ALA A 65 -29.06 -10.61 9.90
CA ALA A 65 -29.39 -11.49 8.78
C ALA A 65 -30.77 -11.20 8.17
N SER A 66 -31.70 -10.59 8.93
CA SER A 66 -33.05 -10.29 8.45
C SER A 66 -33.08 -9.24 7.32
N LYS A 67 -32.02 -8.43 7.21
CA LYS A 67 -31.86 -7.43 6.16
C LYS A 67 -31.53 -8.03 4.78
N GLY A 68 -31.30 -9.34 4.69
CA GLY A 68 -31.08 -10.05 3.43
C GLY A 68 -29.65 -9.98 2.87
N TRP A 69 -28.70 -9.43 3.62
CA TRP A 69 -27.29 -9.33 3.21
C TRP A 69 -26.52 -10.58 3.64
N LYS A 70 -25.64 -11.09 2.77
CA LYS A 70 -24.67 -12.11 3.19
C LYS A 70 -23.63 -11.48 4.13
N PHE A 71 -23.25 -12.20 5.19
CA PHE A 71 -22.27 -11.73 6.16
C PHE A 71 -20.94 -11.32 5.50
N SER A 72 -20.43 -12.09 4.54
CA SER A 72 -19.17 -11.78 3.84
C SER A 72 -19.18 -10.44 3.11
N ALA A 73 -20.32 -10.05 2.53
CA ALA A 73 -20.47 -8.76 1.86
C ALA A 73 -20.54 -7.61 2.88
N TYR A 74 -21.33 -7.80 3.94
CA TYR A 74 -21.43 -6.82 5.04
C TYR A 74 -20.08 -6.60 5.72
N PHE A 75 -19.40 -7.69 6.09
CA PHE A 75 -18.08 -7.68 6.68
C PHE A 75 -17.06 -7.06 5.74
N GLY A 76 -17.02 -7.44 4.46
CA GLY A 76 -16.10 -6.88 3.48
C GLY A 76 -16.19 -5.35 3.40
N GLN A 77 -17.41 -4.81 3.30
CA GLN A 77 -17.61 -3.36 3.27
C GLN A 77 -17.15 -2.68 4.57
N SER A 78 -17.55 -3.21 5.72
CA SER A 78 -17.20 -2.65 7.03
C SER A 78 -15.70 -2.71 7.31
N CYS A 79 -15.07 -3.83 6.97
CA CYS A 79 -13.63 -4.07 7.10
C CYS A 79 -12.82 -3.04 6.30
N TRP A 80 -13.15 -2.85 5.02
CA TRP A 80 -12.45 -1.86 4.19
C TRP A 80 -12.71 -0.42 4.64
N ASN A 81 -13.93 -0.08 5.06
CA ASN A 81 -14.23 1.25 5.59
C ASN A 81 -13.39 1.58 6.84
N ASN A 82 -13.25 0.63 7.76
CA ASN A 82 -12.45 0.82 8.98
C ASN A 82 -10.96 0.83 8.66
N PHE A 83 -10.50 -0.11 7.82
CA PHE A 83 -9.12 -0.19 7.39
C PHE A 83 -8.67 1.09 6.68
N ASN A 84 -9.48 1.64 5.77
CA ASN A 84 -9.15 2.87 5.04
C ASN A 84 -8.90 4.05 5.99
N LYS A 85 -9.76 4.23 7.01
CA LYS A 85 -9.57 5.28 8.02
C LYS A 85 -8.30 5.09 8.85
N TRP A 86 -7.95 3.84 9.14
CA TRP A 86 -6.69 3.54 9.83
C TRP A 86 -5.48 3.76 8.92
N ALA A 87 -5.52 3.25 7.69
CA ALA A 87 -4.48 3.42 6.69
C ALA A 87 -4.22 4.90 6.36
N GLU A 88 -5.26 5.72 6.21
CA GLU A 88 -5.13 7.16 5.99
C GLU A 88 -4.36 7.84 7.13
N ARG A 89 -4.64 7.49 8.39
CA ARG A 89 -3.90 8.01 9.54
C ARG A 89 -2.43 7.59 9.51
N MET A 90 -2.14 6.32 9.21
CA MET A 90 -0.75 5.83 9.12
C MET A 90 0.02 6.50 7.99
N ILE A 91 -0.62 6.71 6.83
CA ILE A 91 -0.03 7.41 5.69
C ILE A 91 0.19 8.90 6.03
N GLU A 92 -0.78 9.54 6.69
CA GLU A 92 -0.65 10.94 7.12
C GLU A 92 0.49 11.09 8.15
N GLU A 93 0.56 10.23 9.18
CA GLU A 93 1.62 10.26 10.18
C GLU A 93 3.01 10.13 9.55
N ARG A 94 3.18 9.21 8.61
CA ARG A 94 4.42 9.06 7.85
C ARG A 94 4.74 10.31 7.02
N THR A 95 3.77 10.81 6.26
CA THR A 95 3.98 11.88 5.28
C THR A 95 4.16 13.24 5.94
N ARG A 96 3.41 13.50 7.01
CA ARG A 96 3.34 14.79 7.70
C ARG A 96 4.36 14.92 8.83
N LEU A 97 4.60 13.84 9.58
CA LEU A 97 5.49 13.89 10.75
C LEU A 97 6.88 13.33 10.45
N GLY A 98 7.07 12.70 9.29
CA GLY A 98 8.35 12.06 8.93
C GLY A 98 8.72 10.91 9.87
N LEU A 99 7.74 10.37 10.60
CA LEU A 99 7.94 9.27 11.53
C LEU A 99 8.22 8.00 10.71
N VAL A 100 9.46 7.52 10.82
CA VAL A 100 9.91 6.22 10.34
C VAL A 100 10.08 5.36 11.60
N SER A 101 9.49 4.16 11.63
CA SER A 101 9.67 3.28 12.80
C SER A 101 11.16 2.99 13.01
N THR A 102 11.59 2.93 14.28
CA THR A 102 12.94 2.50 14.63
C THR A 102 13.21 1.06 14.19
N GLU A 103 12.20 0.19 14.07
CA GLU A 103 12.38 -1.15 13.48
C GLU A 103 12.77 -1.09 12.00
N ALA A 104 12.26 -0.09 11.25
CA ALA A 104 12.66 0.14 9.86
C ALA A 104 14.09 0.72 9.73
N LEU A 105 14.67 1.18 10.84
CA LEU A 105 16.07 1.63 10.93
C LEU A 105 17.00 0.56 11.53
N ALA A 106 16.46 -0.45 12.22
CA ALA A 106 17.21 -1.42 13.00
C ALA A 106 17.40 -2.80 12.32
N GLY A 107 16.73 -3.06 11.19
CA GLY A 107 16.82 -4.36 10.52
C GLY A 107 17.98 -4.46 9.52
N ASP A 108 19.22 -4.63 10.01
CA ASP A 108 20.23 -5.55 9.44
C ASP A 108 21.50 -5.59 10.32
N GLY A 109 21.50 -6.41 11.38
CA GLY A 109 22.69 -6.61 12.19
C GLY A 109 22.48 -7.44 13.46
N GLY A 110 22.67 -8.76 13.36
CA GLY A 110 22.75 -9.71 14.48
C GLY A 110 21.82 -10.91 14.24
N ASP A 111 22.25 -11.93 13.51
CA ASP A 111 23.15 -13.03 13.91
C ASP A 111 22.50 -14.09 14.84
N GLU A 112 22.59 -15.32 14.34
CA GLU A 112 22.32 -16.68 14.82
C GLU A 112 21.67 -16.91 16.21
N GLY A 113 20.55 -17.66 16.22
CA GLY A 113 20.03 -18.27 17.45
C GLY A 113 18.69 -19.01 17.29
N ASP A 114 18.76 -20.26 16.84
CA ASP A 114 17.98 -21.42 17.27
C ASP A 114 16.54 -21.22 17.82
N GLY A 115 15.54 -21.80 17.13
CA GLY A 115 14.32 -22.26 17.79
C GLY A 115 12.99 -22.04 17.04
N GLY A 116 12.58 -23.05 16.27
CA GLY A 116 11.16 -23.42 16.18
C GLY A 116 10.48 -23.29 14.81
N ASP A 117 10.27 -24.44 14.18
CA ASP A 117 9.36 -24.68 13.05
C ASP A 117 8.02 -23.93 13.16
N SER A 118 7.77 -23.01 12.23
CA SER A 118 6.44 -22.43 11.99
C SER A 118 6.17 -22.08 10.51
N TYR A 119 7.12 -22.32 9.60
CA TYR A 119 7.05 -21.84 8.21
C TYR A 119 6.86 -22.94 7.14
N GLU A 120 6.52 -24.16 7.52
CA GLU A 120 6.25 -25.25 6.57
C GLU A 120 4.82 -25.24 5.98
N PHE A 121 4.00 -24.22 6.27
CA PHE A 121 2.62 -24.13 5.75
C PHE A 121 2.47 -23.29 4.47
N LEU A 122 3.55 -22.68 3.96
CA LEU A 122 3.47 -21.79 2.79
C LEU A 122 4.08 -22.36 1.50
N SER A 123 4.58 -23.59 1.48
CA SER A 123 5.21 -24.17 0.27
C SER A 123 4.27 -24.98 -0.63
N ALA A 124 2.96 -24.80 -0.53
CA ALA A 124 2.00 -25.57 -1.33
C ALA A 124 0.82 -24.74 -1.84
N VAL A 125 1.10 -23.68 -2.61
CA VAL A 125 0.18 -23.20 -3.65
C VAL A 125 1.03 -22.69 -4.81
N ASP A 126 1.15 -23.56 -5.81
CA ASP A 126 1.35 -23.34 -7.24
C ASP A 126 2.29 -22.21 -7.73
N GLU A 127 3.27 -22.69 -8.49
CA GLU A 127 4.05 -21.99 -9.51
C GLU A 127 3.15 -21.11 -10.42
N GLU A 128 3.19 -19.79 -10.24
CA GLU A 128 2.98 -18.82 -11.32
C GLU A 128 4.17 -17.84 -11.30
N GLU A 129 4.77 -17.68 -12.47
CA GLU A 129 5.93 -16.86 -12.80
C GLU A 129 5.80 -15.40 -12.28
N ASP A 130 6.92 -14.84 -11.82
CA ASP A 130 7.11 -13.44 -11.37
C ASP A 130 6.50 -13.04 -10.00
N ALA A 131 6.46 -13.95 -9.02
CA ALA A 131 6.40 -13.51 -7.62
C ALA A 131 7.74 -12.83 -7.25
N ASP A 132 7.77 -11.50 -7.23
CA ASP A 132 8.92 -10.72 -6.77
C ASP A 132 9.38 -11.21 -5.39
N THR A 133 10.53 -11.88 -5.36
CA THR A 133 11.17 -12.31 -4.11
C THR A 133 11.46 -11.08 -3.23
N PRO A 134 11.42 -11.19 -1.89
CA PRO A 134 11.74 -10.09 -0.99
C PRO A 134 13.07 -9.41 -1.32
N GLU A 135 14.06 -10.19 -1.74
CA GLU A 135 15.39 -9.73 -2.16
C GLU A 135 15.30 -8.88 -3.43
N SER A 136 14.51 -9.30 -4.42
CA SER A 136 14.29 -8.52 -5.65
C SER A 136 13.56 -7.20 -5.39
N LEU A 137 12.65 -7.16 -4.40
CA LEU A 137 11.97 -5.93 -3.98
C LEU A 137 12.95 -4.94 -3.32
N LEU A 138 13.81 -5.44 -2.44
CA LEU A 138 14.86 -4.64 -1.80
C LEU A 138 15.85 -4.10 -2.83
N GLU A 139 16.31 -4.94 -3.75
CA GLU A 139 17.23 -4.54 -4.82
C GLU A 139 16.61 -3.46 -5.73
N ARG A 140 15.34 -3.62 -6.12
CA ARG A 140 14.59 -2.59 -6.86
C ARG A 140 14.47 -1.29 -6.07
N ARG A 141 14.20 -1.35 -4.76
CA ARG A 141 14.08 -0.17 -3.90
C ARG A 141 15.42 0.55 -3.73
N GLN A 142 16.50 -0.18 -3.49
CA GLN A 142 17.85 0.38 -3.38
C GLN A 142 18.29 0.99 -4.72
N SER A 143 18.09 0.27 -5.82
CA SER A 143 18.37 0.76 -7.16
C SER A 143 17.59 2.03 -7.47
N ARG A 144 16.30 2.09 -7.09
CA ARG A 144 15.48 3.30 -7.24
C ARG A 144 16.03 4.49 -6.44
N LEU A 145 16.44 4.27 -5.19
CA LEU A 145 17.01 5.33 -4.34
C LEU A 145 18.36 5.82 -4.88
N ALA A 146 19.23 4.90 -5.31
CA ALA A 146 20.50 5.24 -5.94
C ALA A 146 20.28 6.04 -7.23
N ASN A 147 19.35 5.61 -8.08
CA ASN A 147 18.98 6.29 -9.32
C ASN A 147 18.45 7.69 -9.05
N ILE A 148 17.52 7.85 -8.10
CA ILE A 148 17.00 9.16 -7.70
C ILE A 148 18.13 10.04 -7.16
N ALA A 149 19.07 9.51 -6.38
CA ALA A 149 20.18 10.28 -5.83
C ALA A 149 21.07 10.89 -6.93
N MET A 150 21.24 10.20 -8.06
CA MET A 150 22.03 10.66 -9.22
C MET A 150 21.34 11.73 -10.07
N LEU A 151 20.06 12.01 -9.86
CA LEU A 151 19.30 13.00 -10.62
C LEU A 151 19.51 14.42 -10.08
N THR A 152 19.51 15.39 -10.99
CA THR A 152 19.46 16.80 -10.59
C THR A 152 18.13 17.15 -9.88
N PRO A 153 18.07 18.25 -9.10
CA PRO A 153 16.84 18.66 -8.43
C PRO A 153 15.63 18.79 -9.34
N ASN A 154 15.81 19.29 -10.57
CA ASN A 154 14.73 19.40 -11.55
C ASN A 154 14.27 18.03 -12.06
N ALA A 155 15.20 17.12 -12.35
CA ALA A 155 14.86 15.75 -12.75
C ALA A 155 14.15 14.99 -11.62
N LYS A 156 14.57 15.17 -10.36
CA LYS A 156 13.86 14.63 -9.18
C LYS A 156 12.42 15.12 -9.11
N ARG A 157 12.17 16.41 -9.33
CA ARG A 157 10.82 16.98 -9.35
C ARG A 157 9.96 16.40 -10.46
N VAL A 158 10.54 16.13 -11.63
CA VAL A 158 9.86 15.50 -12.76
C VAL A 158 9.47 14.05 -12.42
N VAL A 159 10.40 13.26 -11.88
CA VAL A 159 10.11 11.88 -11.44
C VAL A 159 9.06 11.87 -10.33
N ALA A 160 9.16 12.81 -9.38
CA ALA A 160 8.17 12.93 -8.31
C ALA A 160 6.76 13.20 -8.86
N LEU A 161 6.60 14.08 -9.86
CA LEU A 161 5.30 14.34 -10.49
C LEU A 161 4.77 13.18 -11.33
N LEU A 162 5.66 12.35 -11.90
CA LEU A 162 5.27 11.12 -12.60
C LEU A 162 4.73 10.06 -11.63
N LEU A 163 5.36 9.93 -10.46
CA LEU A 163 4.98 8.94 -9.45
C LEU A 163 3.81 9.41 -8.58
N HIS A 164 3.77 10.71 -8.26
CA HIS A 164 2.82 11.33 -7.36
C HIS A 164 2.24 12.58 -8.01
N GLN A 165 1.08 12.41 -8.63
CA GLN A 165 0.35 13.50 -9.27
C GLN A 165 -0.26 14.40 -8.19
N THR A 166 0.34 15.56 -7.97
CA THR A 166 -0.18 16.49 -6.96
C THR A 166 -1.50 17.11 -7.43
N PRO A 167 -2.42 17.52 -6.51
CA PRO A 167 -3.68 18.14 -6.89
C PRO A 167 -3.51 19.38 -7.77
N GLU A 168 -2.45 20.17 -7.54
CA GLU A 168 -2.14 21.37 -8.33
C GLU A 168 -1.74 21.01 -9.76
N PHE A 169 -0.96 19.94 -9.93
CA PHE A 169 -0.58 19.45 -11.24
C PHE A 169 -1.78 18.88 -12.00
N MET A 170 -2.67 18.15 -11.32
CA MET A 170 -3.87 17.60 -11.93
C MET A 170 -4.84 18.69 -12.38
N ALA A 171 -5.05 19.73 -11.58
CA ALA A 171 -5.83 20.89 -12.00
C ALA A 171 -5.24 21.57 -13.25
N PHE A 172 -3.90 21.73 -13.29
CA PHE A 172 -3.21 22.26 -14.48
C PHE A 172 -3.35 21.33 -15.69
N PHE A 173 -3.27 20.02 -15.49
CA PHE A 173 -3.42 19.02 -16.54
C PHE A 173 -4.83 19.08 -17.16
N GLU A 174 -5.87 19.09 -16.32
CA GLU A 174 -7.27 19.21 -16.75
C GLU A 174 -7.52 20.51 -17.53
N GLU A 175 -7.05 21.65 -17.02
CA GLU A 175 -7.15 22.95 -17.70
C GLU A 175 -6.44 22.94 -19.05
N THR A 176 -5.26 22.31 -19.12
CA THR A 176 -4.49 22.21 -20.36
C THR A 176 -5.19 21.31 -21.36
N CYS A 177 -5.69 20.14 -20.93
CA CYS A 177 -6.42 19.20 -21.77
C CYS A 177 -7.73 19.81 -22.31
N ALA A 178 -8.46 20.58 -21.51
CA ALA A 178 -9.70 21.25 -21.93
C ALA A 178 -9.48 22.26 -23.08
N ARG A 179 -8.25 22.80 -23.22
CA ARG A 179 -7.88 23.75 -24.29
C ARG A 179 -7.36 23.07 -25.56
N MET A 180 -7.16 21.76 -25.54
CA MET A 180 -6.61 21.01 -26.67
C MET A 180 -7.73 20.43 -27.53
N VAL A 181 -7.56 20.50 -28.86
CA VAL A 181 -8.49 19.88 -29.82
C VAL A 181 -8.52 18.35 -29.66
N LEU A 182 -7.37 17.77 -29.30
CA LEU A 182 -7.26 16.36 -28.96
C LEU A 182 -6.44 16.24 -27.66
N PRO A 183 -7.08 16.02 -26.51
CA PRO A 183 -6.36 15.88 -25.25
C PRO A 183 -5.55 14.58 -25.24
N PRO A 184 -4.31 14.59 -24.72
CA PRO A 184 -3.54 13.36 -24.53
C PRO A 184 -4.24 12.45 -23.52
N LYS A 185 -4.18 11.13 -23.75
CA LYS A 185 -4.73 10.13 -22.83
C LYS A 185 -3.91 10.00 -21.54
N ASP A 186 -2.62 10.27 -21.64
CA ASP A 186 -1.64 10.10 -20.58
C ASP A 186 -0.86 11.40 -20.31
N ILE A 187 -0.33 11.52 -19.10
CA ILE A 187 0.54 12.63 -18.73
C ILE A 187 1.86 12.51 -19.50
N THR A 188 2.20 13.57 -20.24
CA THR A 188 3.44 13.62 -21.01
C THR A 188 4.49 14.45 -20.29
N LEU A 189 5.77 14.13 -20.49
CA LEU A 189 6.90 14.93 -19.96
C LEU A 189 6.81 16.39 -20.36
N ARG A 190 6.31 16.68 -21.57
CA ARG A 190 6.12 18.04 -22.06
C ARG A 190 5.17 18.86 -21.17
N MET A 191 4.12 18.22 -20.64
CA MET A 191 3.18 18.87 -19.73
C MET A 191 3.83 19.13 -18.37
N ILE A 192 4.60 18.16 -17.85
CA ILE A 192 5.33 18.32 -16.59
C ILE A 192 6.38 19.43 -16.70
N PHE A 193 7.15 19.46 -17.79
CA PHE A 193 8.15 20.52 -18.02
C PHE A 193 7.51 21.91 -18.11
N ARG A 194 6.32 22.00 -18.72
CA ARG A 194 5.55 23.24 -18.80
C ARG A 194 5.05 23.67 -17.42
N PHE A 195 4.52 22.74 -16.63
CA PHE A 195 4.05 23.00 -15.26
C PHE A 195 5.21 23.50 -14.37
N LEU A 196 6.37 22.85 -14.46
CA LEU A 196 7.58 23.24 -13.73
C LEU A 196 8.27 24.49 -14.30
N SER A 197 7.76 25.05 -15.40
CA SER A 197 8.33 26.21 -16.10
C SER A 197 9.82 26.05 -16.47
N LEU A 198 10.22 24.83 -16.86
CA LEU A 198 11.60 24.54 -17.24
C LEU A 198 11.94 25.16 -18.60
N LYS A 199 13.16 25.70 -18.72
CA LYS A 199 13.69 26.20 -20.00
C LYS A 199 14.04 25.04 -20.92
N LYS A 200 14.07 25.28 -22.23
CA LYS A 200 14.42 24.24 -23.22
C LYS A 200 15.74 23.52 -22.91
N SER A 201 16.78 24.26 -22.53
CA SER A 201 18.07 23.69 -22.14
C SER A 201 18.01 22.80 -20.89
N GLU A 202 17.10 23.09 -19.97
CA GLU A 202 16.86 22.27 -18.77
C GLU A 202 16.04 21.04 -19.10
N CYS A 203 15.03 21.16 -19.98
CA CYS A 203 14.25 20.02 -20.48
C CYS A 203 15.15 19.00 -21.18
N ASP A 204 16.06 19.45 -22.06
CA ASP A 204 16.98 18.59 -22.78
C ASP A 204 17.95 17.89 -21.82
N ARG A 205 18.43 18.62 -20.79
CA ARG A 205 19.29 18.05 -19.73
C ARG A 205 18.55 17.00 -18.90
N VAL A 206 17.32 17.30 -18.46
CA VAL A 206 16.51 16.37 -17.67
C VAL A 206 16.20 15.12 -18.48
N ARG A 207 15.85 15.25 -19.76
CA ARG A 207 15.61 14.09 -20.64
C ARG A 207 16.85 13.21 -20.74
N ALA A 208 18.01 13.80 -21.02
CA ALA A 208 19.27 13.05 -21.08
C ALA A 208 19.64 12.37 -19.75
N GLU A 209 19.34 13.01 -18.61
CA GLU A 209 19.53 12.41 -17.28
C GLU A 209 18.60 11.22 -17.05
N LEU A 210 17.31 11.34 -17.40
CA LEU A 210 16.35 10.27 -17.23
C LEU A 210 16.66 9.07 -18.14
N GLU A 211 17.05 9.34 -19.39
CA GLU A 211 17.49 8.31 -20.33
C GLU A 211 18.75 7.60 -19.83
N ARG A 212 19.73 8.34 -19.32
CA ARG A 212 20.97 7.78 -18.74
C ARG A 212 20.70 6.91 -17.51
N VAL A 213 19.79 7.33 -16.64
CA VAL A 213 19.57 6.67 -15.33
C VAL A 213 18.59 5.51 -15.41
N TYR A 214 17.54 5.62 -16.23
CA TYR A 214 16.49 4.60 -16.34
C TYR A 214 16.55 3.79 -17.64
N GLY A 215 17.41 4.15 -18.59
CA GLY A 215 17.56 3.44 -19.86
C GLY A 215 16.33 3.57 -20.78
N VAL A 216 15.46 4.54 -20.54
CA VAL A 216 14.24 4.76 -21.32
C VAL A 216 14.45 5.92 -22.28
N ALA A 217 14.28 5.68 -23.58
CA ALA A 217 14.23 6.74 -24.58
C ALA A 217 12.90 7.52 -24.45
N LEU A 218 12.98 8.82 -24.17
CA LEU A 218 11.86 9.69 -23.75
C LEU A 218 11.61 10.90 -24.66
#